data_AF-A0AB34AEY6-F1
#
_entry.id   AF-A0AB34AEY6-F1
#
_cell.length_a   1.000
_cell.length_b   1.000
_cell.length_c   1.000
_cell.angle_alpha   90.00
_cell.angle_beta   90.00
_cell.angle_gamma   90.00
#
_symmetry.space_group_name_H-M   'P 1'
#
loop_
_entity.id
_entity.type
_entity.pdbx_description
1 polymer ?
#
loop_
_entity_poly.entity_id
_entity_poly.type
_entity_poly.pdbx_seq_one_letter_code
_entity_poly.pdbx_strand_id
1 'polypeptide(L)' 'MKIIDFKISNYDIIYTVKTDNGHTFSHALPKDTTSQNVHRYLNILCINVDRTK' A
#
# COMPACT_ATOMS: atom_id res chain seq x y z
N MET A 1 -5.17 3.67 8.09
CA MET A 1 -4.18 2.87 7.33
C MET A 1 -2.79 3.03 7.93
N LYS A 2 -1.99 1.96 8.00
CA LYS A 2 -0.56 2.03 8.35
C LYS A 2 0.30 1.16 7.43
N ILE A 3 1.37 1.71 6.85
CA ILE A 3 2.43 0.90 6.20
C ILE A 3 3.23 0.22 7.32
N ILE A 4 3.33 -1.10 7.27
CA ILE A 4 3.99 -1.91 8.31
C ILE A 4 5.30 -2.52 7.85
N ASP A 5 5.51 -2.66 6.53
CA ASP A 5 6.76 -3.13 5.93
C ASP A 5 6.89 -2.61 4.50
N PHE A 6 8.12 -2.55 3.98
CA PHE A 6 8.38 -2.29 2.57
C PHE A 6 9.61 -3.04 2.06
N LYS A 7 9.57 -3.50 0.81
CA LYS A 7 10.69 -4.15 0.13
C LYS A 7 11.01 -3.46 -1.18
N ILE A 8 12.28 -3.14 -1.37
CA ILE A 8 12.77 -2.49 -2.58
C ILE A 8 13.20 -3.57 -3.58
N SER A 9 12.59 -3.59 -4.76
CA SER A 9 12.97 -4.43 -5.90
C SER A 9 13.82 -3.61 -6.89
N ASN A 10 14.13 -4.13 -8.08
CA ASN A 10 14.88 -3.37 -9.09
C ASN A 10 14.08 -2.18 -9.64
N TYR A 11 12.78 -2.36 -9.90
CA TYR A 11 11.92 -1.35 -10.53
C TYR A 11 10.82 -0.79 -9.62
N ASP A 12 10.43 -1.56 -8.60
CA ASP A 12 9.29 -1.24 -7.75
C ASP A 12 9.66 -1.25 -6.25
N ILE A 13 8.78 -0.67 -5.45
CA ILE A 13 8.73 -0.81 -4.00
C ILE A 13 7.43 -1.52 -3.64
N ILE A 14 7.55 -2.64 -2.95
CA ILE A 14 6.42 -3.42 -2.46
C ILE A 14 6.09 -2.93 -1.06
N TYR A 15 4.92 -2.35 -0.88
CA TYR A 15 4.43 -1.87 0.41
C TYR A 15 3.48 -2.89 1.02
N THR A 16 3.72 -3.27 2.27
CA THR A 16 2.77 -4.05 3.07
C THR A 16 2.04 -3.09 4.00
N VAL A 17 0.71 -3.12 3.92
CA VAL A 17 -0.18 -2.14 4.54
C VAL A 17 -1.21 -2.87 5.40
N LYS A 18 -1.37 -2.38 6.63
CA LYS A 18 -2.47 -2.74 7.51
C LYS A 18 -3.59 -1.71 7.38
N THR A 19 -4.80 -2.16 7.05
CA THR A 19 -6.01 -1.34 6.99
C THR A 19 -6.52 -1.02 8.40
N ASP A 20 -7.49 -0.11 8.51
CA ASP A 20 -8.05 0.27 9.81
C ASP A 20 -8.91 -0.84 10.42
N ASN A 21 -9.53 -1.68 9.59
CA ASN A 21 -10.24 -2.88 10.03
C ASN A 21 -9.29 -4.07 10.34
N GLY A 22 -7.98 -3.85 10.29
CA GLY A 22 -6.98 -4.84 10.66
C GLY A 22 -6.60 -5.82 9.56
N HIS A 23 -7.15 -5.68 8.35
CA HIS A 23 -6.71 -6.46 7.19
C HIS A 23 -5.30 -6.06 6.77
N THR A 24 -4.56 -6.99 6.19
CA THR A 24 -3.22 -6.72 5.65
C THR A 24 -3.18 -7.10 4.18
N PHE A 25 -2.60 -6.23 3.36
CA PHE A 25 -2.31 -6.51 1.95
C PHE A 25 -0.94 -5.97 1.55
N SER A 26 -0.41 -6.47 0.45
CA SER A 26 0.83 -5.97 -0.15
C SER A 26 0.56 -5.49 -1.57
N HIS A 27 1.18 -4.37 -1.97
CA HIS A 27 1.06 -3.82 -3.31
C HIS A 27 2.38 -3.24 -3.80
N ALA A 28 2.74 -3.52 -5.05
CA ALA A 28 3.93 -2.99 -5.69
C ALA A 28 3.62 -1.67 -6.39
N LEU A 29 4.44 -0.66 -6.14
CA LEU A 29 4.39 0.63 -6.85
C LEU A 29 5.74 0.93 -7.48
N PRO A 30 5.78 1.56 -8.67
CA PRO A 30 7.03 2.00 -9.29
C PRO A 30 7.87 2.89 -8.36
N LYS A 31 9.19 2.75 -8.38
CA LYS A 31 10.11 3.52 -7.53
C LYS A 31 10.04 5.03 -7.72
N ASP A 32 9.66 5.48 -8.91
CA ASP A 32 9.47 6.87 -9.29
C ASP A 32 8.13 7.45 -8.79
N THR A 33 7.27 6.62 -8.20
CA THR A 33 6.03 7.10 -7.56
C THR A 33 6.37 8.00 -6.38
N THR A 34 5.93 9.26 -6.45
CA THR A 34 6.12 10.21 -5.35
C THR A 34 5.44 9.73 -4.07
N SER A 35 5.99 10.09 -2.91
CA SER A 35 5.43 9.71 -1.59
C SER A 35 3.95 10.09 -1.45
N GLN A 36 3.55 11.26 -1.97
CA GLN A 36 2.15 11.69 -1.98
C GLN A 36 1.25 10.75 -2.78
N ASN A 37 1.70 10.31 -3.97
CA ASN A 37 0.94 9.37 -4.80
C ASN A 37 0.92 7.96 -4.19
N VAL A 38 2.03 7.52 -3.58
CA VAL A 38 2.08 6.25 -2.82
C VAL A 38 0.99 6.23 -1.75
N HIS A 39 0.94 7.26 -0.90
CA HIS A 39 -0.09 7.35 0.14
C HIS A 39 -1.51 7.39 -0.44
N ARG A 40 -1.73 8.16 -1.50
CA ARG A 40 -3.04 8.25 -2.15
C ARG A 40 -3.51 6.90 -2.69
N TYR A 41 -2.66 6.18 -3.42
CA TYR A 41 -2.99 4.87 -3.99
C TYR A 41 -3.24 3.83 -2.92
N LEU A 42 -2.37 3.72 -1.92
CA LEU A 42 -2.54 2.76 -0.84
C LEU A 42 -3.81 3.03 -0.03
N ASN A 43 -4.20 4.29 0.16
CA ASN A 43 -5.44 4.63 0.84
C ASN A 43 -6.70 4.19 0.06
N ILE A 44 -6.70 4.37 -1.26
CA ILE A 44 -7.80 3.88 -2.12
C ILE A 44 -7.91 2.35 -2.03
N LEU A 45 -6.76 1.67 -2.07
CA LEU A 45 -6.72 0.21 -1.92
C LEU A 45 -7.22 -0.25 -0.54
N CYS A 46 -6.86 0.45 0.55
CA CYS A 46 -7.39 0.16 1.88
C CYS A 46 -8.93 0.19 1.92
N ILE A 47 -9.53 1.27 1.37
CA ILE A 47 -11.00 1.42 1.34
C ILE A 47 -11.65 0.26 0.59
N ASN A 48 -11.06 -0.15 -0.53
CA ASN A 48 -11.59 -1.26 -1.32
C ASN A 48 -11.43 -2.61 -0.60
N VAL A 49 -10.29 -2.86 0.04
CA VAL A 49 -10.04 -4.09 0.82
C VAL A 49 -11.02 -4.20 1.97
N ASP A 50 -11.25 -3.11 2.71
CA ASP A 50 -12.17 -3.08 3.85
C ASP A 50 -13.64 -3.16 3.45
N ARG A 51 -14.00 -2.75 2.24
CA ARG A 51 -15.38 -2.91 1.72
C ARG A 51 -15.67 -4.32 1.22
N THR A 52 -14.64 -5.07 0.85
CA THR A 52 -14.80 -6.37 0.18
C THR A 52 -14.71 -7.53 1.18
N LYS A 53 -14.31 -7.30 2.44
CA LYS A 53 -14.11 -8.33 3.46
C LYS A 53 -14.74 -7.98 4.80
#